data_AF-A0ABD6YNG5-F1
#
_entry.id   AF-A0ABD6YNG5-F1
#
_cell.length_a   1.000
_cell.length_b   1.000
_cell.length_c   1.000
_cell.angle_alpha   90.00
_cell.angle_beta   90.00
_cell.angle_gamma   90.00
#
_symmetry.space_group_name_H-M   'P 1'
#
loop_
_entity.id
_entity.type
_entity.pdbx_description
1 polymer ?
#
loop_
_entity_poly.entity_id
_entity_poly.type
_entity_poly.pdbx_seq_one_letter_code
_entity_poly.pdbx_strand_id
1 'polypeptide(L)'
;MKGKLKNYAIQFIKEIIPVIAGILIALFIDNWNSERKDKAYVNQIFSTINSELNESKEDIKDIIPKQKSLIDSLEYNANNKNTTVLDIVMKSKGIYIPQIKLNAWKSVSGSKIDLIDYKKITELSYIEEQKQALTNKSDFLMNFLYNNINEADKNKKQTLKMILMDIVQTEESIQKAIELFQKK
;
A
#
# COMPACT_ATOMS: atom_id res chain seq x y z
N MET A 1 22.86 -50.27 -48.94
CA MET A 1 22.58 -48.89 -48.48
C MET A 1 21.92 -48.81 -47.09
N LYS A 2 21.01 -49.71 -46.70
CA LYS A 2 20.29 -49.62 -45.40
C LYS A 2 21.19 -49.72 -44.13
N GLY A 3 22.25 -50.54 -44.14
CA GLY A 3 23.15 -50.71 -42.97
C GLY A 3 24.07 -49.52 -42.68
N LYS A 4 24.55 -48.81 -43.71
CA LYS A 4 25.39 -47.62 -43.53
C LYS A 4 24.60 -46.44 -42.95
N LEU A 5 23.38 -46.21 -43.43
CA LEU A 5 22.46 -45.20 -42.87
C LEU A 5 22.14 -45.45 -41.39
N LYS A 6 21.92 -46.71 -41.00
CA LYS A 6 21.70 -47.08 -39.59
C LYS A 6 22.91 -46.78 -38.71
N ASN A 7 24.12 -47.05 -39.19
CA ASN A 7 25.35 -46.76 -38.43
C ASN A 7 25.61 -45.25 -38.29
N TYR A 8 25.37 -44.45 -39.33
CA TYR A 8 25.46 -43.00 -39.24
C TYR A 8 24.40 -42.41 -38.30
N ALA A 9 23.16 -42.91 -38.32
CA ALA A 9 22.11 -42.47 -37.40
C ALA A 9 22.46 -42.80 -35.94
N ILE A 10 23.00 -43.99 -35.66
CA ILE A 10 23.44 -44.38 -34.32
C ILE A 10 24.59 -43.50 -33.84
N GLN A 11 25.56 -43.21 -34.71
CA GLN A 11 26.71 -42.36 -34.38
C GLN A 11 26.27 -40.91 -34.12
N PHE A 12 25.38 -40.36 -34.96
CA PHE A 12 24.79 -39.04 -34.76
C PHE A 12 24.01 -38.94 -33.45
N ILE A 13 23.17 -39.93 -33.13
CA ILE A 13 22.44 -40.01 -31.85
C ILE A 13 23.42 -40.05 -30.68
N LYS A 14 24.51 -40.83 -30.77
CA LYS A 14 25.52 -40.95 -29.72
C LYS A 14 26.29 -39.65 -29.46
N GLU A 15 26.44 -38.79 -30.46
CA GLU A 15 27.16 -37.51 -30.34
C GLU A 15 26.23 -36.35 -29.98
N ILE A 16 25.03 -36.28 -30.57
CA ILE A 16 24.09 -35.17 -30.41
C ILE A 16 23.30 -35.27 -29.10
N ILE A 17 22.86 -36.47 -28.69
CA ILE A 17 22.05 -36.63 -27.47
C ILE A 17 22.79 -36.12 -26.23
N PRO A 18 24.08 -36.45 -26.00
CA PRO A 18 24.81 -35.93 -24.84
C PRO A 18 24.93 -34.40 -24.85
N VAL A 19 25.12 -33.79 -26.03
CA VAL A 19 25.21 -32.32 -26.17
C VAL A 19 23.87 -31.67 -25.82
N ILE A 20 22.78 -32.18 -26.40
CA ILE A 20 21.43 -31.68 -26.10
C ILE A 20 21.09 -31.90 -24.62
N ALA A 21 21.41 -33.07 -24.06
CA ALA A 21 21.20 -33.36 -22.65
C ALA A 21 21.98 -32.40 -21.76
N GLY A 22 23.23 -32.07 -22.10
CA GLY A 22 24.04 -31.09 -21.38
C GLY A 22 23.40 -29.69 -21.38
N ILE A 23 22.93 -29.22 -22.54
CA ILE A 23 22.25 -27.92 -22.67
C ILE A 23 20.94 -27.92 -21.86
N LEU A 24 20.14 -28.97 -21.96
CA LEU A 24 18.87 -29.08 -21.23
C LEU A 24 19.09 -29.12 -19.71
N ILE A 25 20.11 -29.83 -19.23
CA ILE A 25 20.48 -29.87 -17.80
C ILE A 25 20.93 -28.48 -17.33
N ALA A 26 21.75 -27.78 -18.12
CA ALA A 26 22.18 -26.42 -17.78
C ALA A 26 20.98 -25.47 -17.67
N LEU A 27 20.10 -25.46 -18.68
CA LEU A 27 18.86 -24.67 -18.66
C LEU A 27 17.95 -25.04 -17.49
N PHE A 28 17.86 -26.33 -17.15
CA PHE A 28 17.07 -26.80 -16.02
C PHE A 28 17.63 -26.29 -14.68
N ILE A 29 18.94 -26.37 -14.48
CA ILE A 29 19.61 -25.86 -13.26
C ILE A 29 19.44 -24.34 -13.16
N ASP A 30 19.63 -23.63 -14.26
CA ASP A 30 19.48 -22.17 -14.30
C ASP A 30 18.05 -21.73 -13.99
N ASN A 31 17.05 -22.40 -14.59
CA ASN A 31 15.64 -22.12 -14.33
C ASN A 31 15.27 -22.40 -12.85
N TRP A 32 15.71 -23.55 -12.32
CA TRP A 32 15.48 -23.89 -10.91
C TRP A 32 16.11 -22.88 -9.94
N ASN A 33 17.33 -22.43 -10.23
CA ASN A 33 18.00 -21.41 -9.42
C ASN A 33 17.31 -20.04 -9.52
N SER A 34 16.81 -19.67 -10.70
CA SER A 34 16.02 -18.44 -10.90
C SER A 34 14.73 -18.47 -10.09
N GLU A 35 13.93 -19.54 -10.22
CA GLU A 35 12.68 -19.71 -9.47
C GLU A 35 12.89 -19.62 -7.95
N ARG A 36 13.98 -20.22 -7.45
CA ARG A 36 14.35 -20.13 -6.03
C ARG A 36 14.64 -18.69 -5.60
N LYS A 37 15.38 -17.93 -6.41
CA LYS A 37 15.72 -16.53 -6.12
C LYS A 37 14.48 -15.63 -6.18
N ASP A 38 13.62 -15.82 -7.16
CA ASP A 38 12.38 -15.05 -7.29
C ASP A 38 11.44 -15.34 -6.11
N LYS A 39 11.31 -16.60 -5.68
CA LYS A 39 10.53 -16.96 -4.48
C LYS A 39 11.09 -16.32 -3.21
N ALA A 40 12.42 -16.32 -3.04
CA ALA A 40 13.05 -15.68 -1.88
C ALA A 40 12.81 -14.16 -1.87
N TYR A 41 12.93 -13.52 -3.03
CA TYR A 41 12.64 -12.10 -3.21
C TYR A 41 11.17 -11.77 -2.88
N VAL A 42 10.22 -12.51 -3.45
CA VAL A 42 8.79 -12.34 -3.21
C VAL A 42 8.45 -12.48 -1.72
N ASN A 43 9.00 -13.49 -1.05
CA ASN A 43 8.79 -13.70 0.39
C ASN A 43 9.32 -12.53 1.22
N GLN A 44 10.53 -12.04 0.91
CA GLN A 44 11.11 -10.90 1.61
C GLN A 44 10.27 -9.63 1.40
N ILE A 45 9.86 -9.36 0.18
CA ILE A 45 9.01 -8.20 -0.15
C ILE A 45 7.68 -8.28 0.59
N PHE A 46 6.99 -9.42 0.59
CA PHE A 46 5.72 -9.55 1.31
C PHE A 46 5.87 -9.48 2.83
N SER A 47 6.99 -9.95 3.38
CA SER A 47 7.31 -9.73 4.79
C SER A 47 7.43 -8.23 5.10
N THR A 48 8.13 -7.47 4.27
CA THR A 48 8.28 -6.03 4.43
C THR A 48 6.94 -5.30 4.26
N ILE A 49 6.17 -5.62 3.22
CA ILE A 49 4.82 -5.05 2.99
C ILE A 49 3.95 -5.29 4.23
N ASN A 50 3.94 -6.51 4.77
CA ASN A 50 3.14 -6.80 5.97
C ASN A 50 3.56 -5.98 7.19
N SER A 51 4.87 -5.75 7.40
CA SER A 51 5.37 -4.87 8.46
C SER A 51 4.90 -3.43 8.24
N GLU A 52 5.09 -2.89 7.04
CA GLU A 52 4.67 -1.53 6.68
C GLU A 52 3.16 -1.32 6.89
N LEU A 53 2.34 -2.30 6.48
CA LEU A 53 0.89 -2.24 6.66
C LEU A 53 0.47 -2.38 8.12
N ASN A 54 1.19 -3.17 8.93
CA ASN A 54 0.94 -3.25 10.38
C ASN A 54 1.21 -1.91 11.06
N GLU A 55 2.37 -1.30 10.77
CA GLU A 55 2.71 0.04 11.29
C GLU A 55 1.67 1.08 10.87
N SER A 56 1.23 1.05 9.62
CA SER A 56 0.18 1.96 9.11
C SER A 56 -1.16 1.79 9.84
N LYS A 57 -1.52 0.53 10.13
CA LYS A 57 -2.76 0.19 10.86
C LYS A 57 -2.68 0.66 12.32
N GLU A 58 -1.54 0.51 12.97
CA GLU A 58 -1.31 1.01 14.33
C GLU A 58 -1.40 2.55 14.36
N ASP A 59 -0.76 3.23 13.43
CA ASP A 59 -0.83 4.69 13.29
C ASP A 59 -2.29 5.17 13.11
N ILE A 60 -3.06 4.54 12.22
CA ILE A 60 -4.49 4.85 12.01
C ILE A 60 -5.28 4.68 13.32
N LYS A 61 -5.09 3.55 14.00
CA LYS A 61 -5.80 3.21 15.23
C LYS A 61 -5.55 4.23 16.34
N ASP A 62 -4.33 4.77 16.41
CA ASP A 62 -3.94 5.77 17.41
C ASP A 62 -4.41 7.19 17.07
N ILE A 63 -4.66 7.48 15.78
CA ILE A 63 -5.01 8.82 15.30
C ILE A 63 -6.53 9.04 15.20
N ILE A 64 -7.30 8.04 14.78
CA ILE A 64 -8.77 8.15 14.67
C ILE A 64 -9.41 8.70 15.96
N PRO A 65 -9.06 8.23 17.18
CA PRO A 65 -9.67 8.75 18.42
C PRO A 65 -9.38 10.24 18.64
N LYS A 66 -8.18 10.71 18.27
CA LYS A 66 -7.78 12.12 18.41
C LYS A 66 -8.58 13.01 17.45
N GLN A 67 -8.76 12.56 16.21
CA GLN A 67 -9.59 13.25 15.22
C GLN A 67 -11.07 13.26 15.63
N LYS A 68 -11.60 12.15 16.14
CA LYS A 68 -12.98 12.08 16.67
C LYS A 68 -13.18 13.06 17.83
N SER A 69 -12.23 13.15 18.76
CA SER A 69 -12.28 14.15 19.83
C SER A 69 -12.30 15.60 19.32
N LEU A 70 -11.59 15.90 18.22
CA LEU A 70 -11.63 17.22 17.59
C LEU A 70 -12.98 17.48 16.90
N ILE A 71 -13.52 16.49 16.19
CA ILE A 71 -14.86 16.52 15.58
C ILE A 71 -15.93 16.82 16.64
N ASP A 72 -15.88 16.14 17.78
CA ASP A 72 -16.80 16.35 18.90
C ASP A 72 -16.64 17.75 19.50
N SER A 73 -15.41 18.25 19.62
CA SER A 73 -15.13 19.59 20.11
C SER A 73 -15.63 20.68 19.15
N LEU A 74 -15.56 20.45 17.84
CA LEU A 74 -16.12 21.34 16.82
C LEU A 74 -17.65 21.38 16.89
N GLU A 75 -18.29 20.24 17.09
CA GLU A 75 -19.74 20.15 17.26
C GLU A 75 -20.21 20.90 18.53
N TYR A 76 -19.55 20.63 19.66
CA TYR A 76 -19.88 21.28 20.93
C TYR A 76 -19.75 22.81 20.86
N ASN A 77 -18.74 23.32 20.14
CA ASN A 77 -18.49 24.77 20.01
C ASN A 77 -19.11 25.38 18.74
N ALA A 78 -19.96 24.66 18.01
CA ALA A 78 -20.46 25.09 16.70
C ALA A 78 -21.17 26.44 16.74
N ASN A 79 -21.98 26.70 17.78
CA ASN A 79 -22.73 27.95 17.91
C ASN A 79 -21.99 29.03 18.73
N ASN A 80 -20.80 28.74 19.27
CA ASN A 80 -20.06 29.68 20.13
C ASN A 80 -19.26 30.70 19.30
N LYS A 81 -19.76 31.93 19.19
CA LYS A 81 -19.15 33.00 18.39
C LYS A 81 -17.83 33.56 18.95
N ASN A 82 -17.46 33.23 20.18
CA ASN A 82 -16.23 33.72 20.81
C ASN A 82 -15.07 32.72 20.72
N THR A 83 -15.33 31.50 20.22
CA THR A 83 -14.32 30.46 20.09
C THR A 83 -14.02 30.27 18.61
N THR A 84 -12.77 30.50 18.23
CA THR A 84 -12.29 30.34 16.85
C THR A 84 -12.00 28.88 16.51
N VAL A 85 -11.77 28.59 15.24
CA VAL A 85 -11.25 27.28 14.80
C VAL A 85 -9.91 26.98 15.49
N LEU A 86 -9.01 27.97 15.61
CA LEU A 86 -7.71 27.84 16.27
C LEU A 86 -7.86 27.36 17.71
N ASP A 87 -8.76 27.99 18.48
CA ASP A 87 -8.97 27.64 19.89
C ASP A 87 -9.38 26.18 20.06
N ILE A 88 -10.24 25.69 19.17
CA ILE A 88 -10.75 24.31 19.20
C ILE A 88 -9.64 23.32 18.82
N VAL A 89 -8.88 23.62 17.76
CA VAL A 89 -7.75 22.80 17.31
C VAL A 89 -6.68 22.72 18.40
N MET A 90 -6.32 23.84 19.02
CA MET A 90 -5.32 23.89 20.10
C MET A 90 -5.77 23.12 21.35
N LYS A 91 -7.04 23.23 21.74
CA LYS A 91 -7.62 22.42 22.84
C LYS A 91 -7.57 20.92 22.55
N SER A 92 -7.67 20.55 21.27
CA SER A 92 -7.59 19.17 20.79
C SER A 92 -6.14 18.71 20.54
N LYS A 93 -5.14 19.53 20.91
CA LYS A 93 -3.71 19.27 20.74
C LYS A 93 -3.24 19.20 19.28
N GLY A 94 -3.98 19.82 18.36
CA GLY A 94 -3.61 19.97 16.96
C GLY A 94 -4.37 19.06 16.01
N ILE A 95 -3.82 18.92 14.80
CA ILE A 95 -4.32 18.07 13.72
C ILE A 95 -3.37 16.89 13.57
N TYR A 96 -3.94 15.70 13.43
CA TYR A 96 -3.19 14.45 13.28
C TYR A 96 -3.61 13.79 11.98
N ILE A 97 -2.64 13.30 11.19
CA ILE A 97 -2.85 12.54 9.95
C ILE A 97 -1.93 11.31 10.02
N PRO A 98 -2.44 10.09 9.81
CA PRO A 98 -1.63 8.88 9.89
C PRO A 98 -0.68 8.75 8.71
N GLN A 99 0.44 8.07 8.93
CA GLN A 99 1.41 7.76 7.89
C GLN A 99 1.10 6.38 7.31
N ILE A 100 0.79 6.34 6.01
CA ILE A 100 0.52 5.08 5.32
C ILE A 100 1.79 4.63 4.58
N LYS A 101 2.37 3.51 5.01
CA LYS A 101 3.61 2.94 4.48
C LYS A 101 3.30 1.90 3.41
N LEU A 102 3.89 2.09 2.23
CA LEU A 102 3.71 1.26 1.03
C LEU A 102 4.99 1.29 0.16
N ASN A 103 6.17 1.48 0.75
CA ASN A 103 7.39 1.69 -0.04
C ASN A 103 7.83 0.40 -0.72
N ALA A 104 7.67 -0.74 -0.03
CA ALA A 104 7.97 -2.04 -0.60
C ALA A 104 7.04 -2.38 -1.76
N TRP A 105 5.74 -2.07 -1.63
CA TRP A 105 4.77 -2.20 -2.73
C TRP A 105 5.17 -1.33 -3.93
N LYS A 106 5.44 -0.05 -3.71
CA LYS A 106 5.86 0.88 -4.76
C LYS A 106 7.13 0.44 -5.48
N SER A 107 8.07 -0.19 -4.77
CA SER A 107 9.30 -0.71 -5.36
C SER A 107 9.03 -1.93 -6.25
N VAL A 108 8.16 -2.85 -5.83
CA VAL A 108 7.91 -4.10 -6.57
C VAL A 108 6.94 -3.90 -7.73
N SER A 109 5.94 -3.03 -7.59
CA SER A 109 4.94 -2.76 -8.63
C SER A 109 5.56 -2.20 -9.91
N GLY A 110 6.68 -1.47 -9.81
CA GLY A 110 7.41 -0.93 -10.96
C GLY A 110 8.51 -1.84 -11.53
N SER A 111 8.84 -2.97 -10.89
CA SER A 111 10.03 -3.76 -11.27
C SER A 111 9.81 -5.26 -11.45
N LYS A 112 8.96 -5.89 -10.62
CA LYS A 112 8.76 -7.34 -10.56
C LYS A 112 7.28 -7.68 -10.26
N ILE A 113 6.36 -6.91 -10.86
CA ILE A 113 4.91 -7.08 -10.67
C ILE A 113 4.40 -8.41 -11.24
N ASP A 114 5.09 -8.95 -12.24
CA ASP A 114 4.85 -10.25 -12.88
C ASP A 114 5.01 -11.43 -11.92
N LEU A 115 5.80 -11.26 -10.85
CA LEU A 115 5.97 -12.28 -9.80
C LEU A 115 4.83 -12.29 -8.77
N ILE A 116 3.89 -11.36 -8.87
CA ILE A 116 2.82 -11.18 -7.89
C ILE A 116 1.48 -11.62 -8.47
N ASP A 117 0.72 -12.37 -7.67
CA ASP A 117 -0.64 -12.76 -8.02
C ASP A 117 -1.54 -11.52 -8.20
N TYR A 118 -2.36 -11.55 -9.25
CA TYR A 118 -3.28 -10.47 -9.61
C TYR A 118 -4.13 -9.97 -8.42
N LYS A 119 -4.61 -10.88 -7.56
CA LYS A 119 -5.42 -10.49 -6.40
C LYS A 119 -4.65 -9.59 -5.45
N LYS A 120 -3.39 -9.94 -5.14
CA LYS A 120 -2.53 -9.14 -4.26
C LYS A 120 -2.20 -7.79 -4.90
N ILE A 121 -1.99 -7.76 -6.22
CA ILE A 121 -1.83 -6.51 -6.96
C ILE A 121 -3.04 -5.61 -6.74
N THR A 122 -4.25 -6.11 -6.99
CA THR A 122 -5.47 -5.30 -6.85
C THR A 122 -5.70 -4.81 -5.42
N GLU A 123 -5.44 -5.64 -4.42
CA GLU A 123 -5.61 -5.26 -3.01
C GLU A 123 -4.59 -4.18 -2.59
N LEU A 124 -3.33 -4.29 -2.99
CA LEU A 124 -2.29 -3.29 -2.67
C LEU A 124 -2.47 -2.00 -3.47
N SER A 125 -2.84 -2.08 -4.76
CA SER A 125 -3.20 -0.92 -5.57
C SER A 125 -4.37 -0.15 -4.96
N TYR A 126 -5.39 -0.84 -4.44
CA TYR A 126 -6.49 -0.17 -3.76
C TYR A 126 -6.02 0.60 -2.50
N ILE A 127 -5.14 0.00 -1.68
CA ILE A 127 -4.56 0.68 -0.51
C ILE A 127 -3.75 1.91 -0.96
N GLU A 128 -3.00 1.81 -2.05
CA GLU A 128 -2.24 2.92 -2.64
C GLU A 128 -3.14 4.07 -3.11
N GLU A 129 -4.25 3.75 -3.79
CA GLU A 129 -5.25 4.75 -4.21
C GLU A 129 -5.88 5.46 -3.00
N GLN A 130 -6.23 4.71 -1.95
CA GLN A 130 -6.79 5.30 -0.72
C GLN A 130 -5.76 6.16 0.02
N LYS A 131 -4.47 5.76 0.03
CA LYS A 131 -3.38 6.60 0.54
C LYS A 131 -3.30 7.92 -0.23
N GLN A 132 -3.40 7.90 -1.56
CA GLN A 132 -3.38 9.12 -2.35
C GLN A 132 -4.60 10.01 -2.06
N ALA A 133 -5.79 9.41 -1.90
CA ALA A 133 -6.99 10.13 -1.51
C ALA A 133 -6.84 10.80 -0.13
N LEU A 134 -6.23 10.11 0.84
CA LEU A 134 -5.92 10.66 2.17
C LEU A 134 -4.96 11.85 2.07
N THR A 135 -3.89 11.75 1.27
CA THR A 135 -2.97 12.87 1.03
C THR A 135 -3.70 14.08 0.46
N ASN A 136 -4.51 13.88 -0.60
CA ASN A 136 -5.26 14.97 -1.23
C ASN A 136 -6.23 15.65 -0.25
N LYS A 137 -6.93 14.87 0.59
CA LYS A 137 -7.83 15.38 1.63
C LYS A 137 -7.07 16.13 2.73
N SER A 138 -5.87 15.67 3.07
CA SER A 138 -4.99 16.31 4.06
C SER A 138 -4.48 17.66 3.56
N ASP A 139 -4.09 17.75 2.29
CA ASP A 139 -3.69 19.02 1.67
C ASP A 139 -4.87 20.00 1.64
N PHE A 140 -6.07 19.51 1.30
CA PHE A 140 -7.29 20.32 1.34
C PHE A 140 -7.59 20.82 2.76
N LEU A 141 -7.48 19.95 3.78
CA LEU A 141 -7.64 20.32 5.18
C LEU A 141 -6.68 21.43 5.59
N MET A 142 -5.40 21.31 5.22
CA MET A 142 -4.39 22.31 5.58
C MET A 142 -4.66 23.66 4.91
N ASN A 143 -5.02 23.64 3.63
CA ASN A 143 -5.44 24.84 2.91
C ASN A 143 -6.69 25.48 3.55
N PHE A 144 -7.67 24.68 3.96
CA PHE A 144 -8.84 25.20 4.67
C PHE A 144 -8.44 25.82 6.00
N LEU A 145 -7.61 25.15 6.80
CA LEU A 145 -7.18 25.64 8.10
C LEU A 145 -6.43 26.96 7.96
N TYR A 146 -5.40 27.05 7.13
CA TYR A 146 -4.62 28.30 7.00
C TYR A 146 -5.46 29.51 6.59
N ASN A 147 -6.52 29.29 5.81
CA ASN A 147 -7.40 30.36 5.36
C ASN A 147 -8.52 30.71 6.36
N ASN A 148 -8.80 29.85 7.35
CA ASN A 148 -9.99 29.99 8.21
C ASN A 148 -9.71 29.80 9.70
N ILE A 149 -8.44 29.72 10.13
CA ILE A 149 -8.08 29.33 11.50
C ILE A 149 -8.59 30.33 12.56
N ASN A 150 -8.66 31.62 12.22
CA ASN A 150 -9.11 32.67 13.14
C ASN A 150 -10.63 32.90 13.08
N GLU A 151 -11.35 32.16 12.24
CA GLU A 151 -12.80 32.30 12.09
C GLU A 151 -13.54 31.65 13.26
N ALA A 152 -14.56 32.34 13.78
CA ALA A 152 -15.46 31.81 14.82
C ALA A 152 -16.84 31.40 14.27
N ASP A 153 -17.08 31.61 12.97
CA ASP A 153 -18.33 31.33 12.30
C ASP A 153 -18.70 29.85 12.36
N LYS A 154 -20.00 29.58 12.54
CA LYS A 154 -20.55 28.24 12.63
C LYS A 154 -20.28 27.42 11.37
N ASN A 155 -20.46 28.01 10.19
CA ASN A 155 -20.31 27.30 8.93
C ASN A 155 -18.86 26.86 8.77
N LYS A 156 -17.88 27.70 9.13
CA LYS A 156 -16.45 27.33 9.07
C LYS A 156 -16.11 26.15 9.98
N LYS A 157 -16.64 26.13 11.21
CA LYS A 157 -16.48 24.98 12.12
C LYS A 157 -17.14 23.72 11.58
N GLN A 158 -18.34 23.84 11.02
CA GLN A 158 -19.04 22.71 10.40
C GLN A 158 -18.33 22.19 9.16
N THR A 159 -17.75 23.08 8.33
CA THR A 159 -16.94 22.67 7.18
C THR A 159 -15.70 21.90 7.64
N LEU A 160 -14.98 22.40 8.65
CA LEU A 160 -13.84 21.66 9.21
C LEU A 160 -14.25 20.27 9.73
N LYS A 161 -15.38 20.20 10.45
CA LYS A 161 -15.94 18.94 10.94
C LYS A 161 -16.18 17.96 9.79
N MET A 162 -16.81 18.39 8.70
CA MET A 162 -17.08 17.55 7.53
C MET A 162 -15.79 17.03 6.89
N ILE A 163 -14.78 17.90 6.73
CA ILE A 163 -13.47 17.50 6.17
C ILE A 163 -12.83 16.42 7.04
N LEU A 164 -12.83 16.60 8.36
CA LEU A 164 -12.26 15.62 9.29
C LEU A 164 -13.02 14.29 9.28
N MET A 165 -14.35 14.32 9.22
CA MET A 165 -15.15 13.09 9.08
C MET A 165 -14.80 12.32 7.81
N ASP A 166 -14.59 13.04 6.71
CA ASP A 166 -14.28 12.46 5.41
C ASP A 166 -12.85 11.87 5.36
N ILE A 167 -11.92 12.47 6.11
CA ILE A 167 -10.58 11.93 6.38
C ILE A 167 -10.67 10.65 7.21
N VAL A 168 -11.36 10.69 8.37
CA VAL A 168 -11.57 9.52 9.24
C VAL A 168 -12.17 8.35 8.46
N GLN A 169 -13.15 8.60 7.59
CA GLN A 169 -13.75 7.54 6.77
C GLN A 169 -12.74 6.90 5.80
N THR A 170 -11.81 7.69 5.27
CA THR A 170 -10.75 7.21 4.37
C THR A 170 -9.76 6.34 5.16
N GLU A 171 -9.37 6.77 6.36
CA GLU A 171 -8.51 6.02 7.27
C GLU A 171 -9.14 4.68 7.67
N GLU A 172 -10.44 4.66 8.03
CA GLU A 172 -11.17 3.43 8.34
C GLU A 172 -11.26 2.49 7.12
N SER A 173 -11.33 3.04 5.90
CA SER A 173 -11.34 2.25 4.65
C SER A 173 -9.97 1.63 4.36
N ILE A 174 -8.89 2.38 4.56
CA ILE A 174 -7.50 1.88 4.47
C ILE A 174 -7.29 0.77 5.50
N GLN A 175 -7.70 0.99 6.75
CA GLN A 175 -7.57 -0.02 7.81
C GLN A 175 -8.28 -1.33 7.43
N LYS A 176 -9.53 -1.25 6.95
CA LYS A 176 -10.28 -2.43 6.49
C LYS A 176 -9.59 -3.14 5.32
N ALA A 177 -9.06 -2.38 4.37
CA ALA A 177 -8.33 -2.95 3.23
C ALA A 177 -7.07 -3.71 3.68
N ILE A 178 -6.31 -3.15 4.62
CA ILE A 178 -5.16 -3.81 5.23
C ILE A 178 -5.57 -5.11 5.93
N GLU A 179 -6.64 -5.08 6.73
CA GLU A 179 -7.13 -6.29 7.42
C GLU A 179 -7.60 -7.37 6.43
N LEU A 180 -8.20 -6.99 5.30
CA LEU A 180 -8.62 -7.93 4.25
C LEU A 180 -7.43 -8.54 3.50
N PHE A 181 -6.36 -7.78 3.29
CA PHE A 181 -5.11 -8.26 2.70
C PHE A 181 -4.39 -9.25 3.64
N GLN A 182 -4.36 -8.96 4.94
CA GLN A 182 -3.64 -9.76 5.95
C GLN A 182 -4.38 -11.04 6.41
N LYS A 183 -5.70 -11.13 6.23
CA LYS A 183 -6.50 -12.30 6.64
C LYS A 183 -6.31 -13.54 5.75
N LYS A 184 -5.45 -13.48 4.72
CA LYS A 184 -5.28 -14.50 3.68
C LYS A 184 -3.83 -14.96 3.62
#